data_AF-A0A4U5MR56-F1
#
_entry.id   AF-A0A4U5MR56-F1
#
_cell.length_a   1.000
_cell.length_b   1.000
_cell.length_c   1.000
_cell.angle_alpha   90.00
_cell.angle_beta   90.00
_cell.angle_gamma   90.00
#
_symmetry.space_group_name_H-M   'P 1'
#
loop_
_entity.id
_entity.type
_entity.pdbx_description
1 polymer ?
#
loop_
_entity_poly.entity_id
_entity_poly.type
_entity_poly.pdbx_seq_one_letter_code
_entity_poly.pdbx_strand_id
1 'polypeptide(L)'
;MAEYLANYTILDTVTVQPGYMRNAIIVLCSTIPSFIPNSFILYVCFKKGMITGQFKASIAIMTICNLYSALYAVLFHLFYIFVNFTNTPVDFYLCSFLRRFAITSNCPSIYGCLIVAIDRFFVVCLNRPFPLMYHLILQIPLLTMPVWILITHMTSTKITMEDICGPTLKTELKDIPTWFLFKYPLIALLLNFYILFFIYRHARKMTAMGIRNDENEVSSKKKMTVGMIFQCLLPICTQLPMAGTALFYWRGVFVPQLVWDCNNVVFYIGLTLNPVITVIFVRQFRQAALKILTMSYLKTKVTTIQPSQLSTQRLQLQ
;
A
#
# COMPACT_ATOMS: atom_id res chain seq x y z
N MET A 1 2.33 -32.18 19.11
CA MET A 1 1.39 -32.10 17.96
C MET A 1 2.16 -32.06 16.63
N ALA A 2 3.24 -32.85 16.48
CA ALA A 2 4.18 -32.75 15.36
C ALA A 2 4.45 -34.08 14.61
N GLU A 3 3.73 -35.16 14.93
CA GLU A 3 4.05 -36.51 14.40
C GLU A 3 2.85 -37.22 13.75
N TYR A 4 1.80 -36.47 13.37
CA TYR A 4 0.56 -37.01 12.79
C TYR A 4 0.36 -36.68 11.29
N LEU A 5 1.44 -36.40 10.54
CA LEU A 5 1.37 -35.87 9.16
C LEU A 5 1.98 -36.77 8.08
N ALA A 6 2.18 -38.07 8.33
CA ALA A 6 2.90 -38.94 7.40
C ALA A 6 2.05 -39.60 6.29
N ASN A 7 0.73 -39.40 6.22
CA ASN A 7 -0.11 -40.10 5.22
C ASN A 7 -1.37 -39.33 4.79
N TYR A 8 -1.29 -38.01 4.59
CA TYR A 8 -2.35 -37.33 3.82
C TYR A 8 -2.15 -37.64 2.34
N THR A 9 -2.98 -38.54 1.80
CA THR A 9 -3.26 -38.54 0.36
C THR A 9 -3.66 -37.13 -0.04
N ILE A 10 -3.05 -36.61 -1.11
CA ILE A 10 -3.38 -35.27 -1.64
C ILE A 10 -4.88 -35.28 -1.92
N LEU A 11 -5.63 -34.52 -1.12
CA LEU A 11 -7.06 -34.33 -1.34
C LEU A 11 -7.21 -33.48 -2.61
N ASP A 12 -8.00 -33.95 -3.57
CA ASP A 12 -8.31 -33.18 -4.77
C ASP A 12 -9.03 -31.87 -4.42
N THR A 13 -9.78 -31.86 -3.31
CA THR A 13 -10.56 -30.71 -2.85
C THR A 13 -10.39 -30.43 -1.37
N VAL A 14 -10.53 -29.14 -1.02
CA VAL A 14 -10.49 -28.61 0.35
C VAL A 14 -11.70 -27.73 0.60
N THR A 15 -12.17 -27.72 1.84
CA THR A 15 -13.17 -26.77 2.32
C THR A 15 -12.48 -25.65 3.09
N VAL A 16 -12.95 -24.42 2.89
CA VAL A 16 -12.47 -23.28 3.66
C VAL A 16 -12.91 -23.41 5.12
N GLN A 17 -12.07 -22.96 6.05
CA GLN A 17 -12.33 -23.08 7.47
C GLN A 17 -13.32 -22.00 7.93
N PRO A 18 -14.47 -22.34 8.54
CA PRO A 18 -15.50 -21.36 8.92
C PRO A 18 -15.04 -20.37 10.00
N GLY A 19 -14.05 -20.77 10.82
CA GLY A 19 -13.47 -19.91 11.86
C GLY A 19 -12.79 -18.63 11.33
N TYR A 20 -12.43 -18.58 10.04
CA TYR A 20 -11.76 -17.42 9.44
C TYR A 20 -12.74 -16.32 8.98
N MET A 21 -14.06 -16.54 9.03
CA MET A 21 -15.08 -15.58 8.58
C MET A 21 -14.93 -14.21 9.23
N ARG A 22 -14.69 -14.18 10.54
CA ARG A 22 -14.50 -12.93 11.28
C ARG A 22 -13.28 -12.15 10.80
N ASN A 23 -12.15 -12.83 10.57
CA ASN A 23 -10.94 -12.21 10.02
C ASN A 23 -11.19 -11.65 8.62
N ALA A 24 -11.90 -12.40 7.77
CA ALA A 24 -12.21 -11.95 6.41
C ALA A 24 -13.03 -10.65 6.39
N ILE A 25 -14.04 -10.54 7.25
CA ILE A 25 -14.84 -9.32 7.40
C ILE A 25 -13.97 -8.15 7.90
N ILE A 26 -13.14 -8.37 8.92
CA ILE A 26 -12.25 -7.34 9.47
C ILE A 26 -11.30 -6.81 8.40
N VAL A 27 -10.69 -7.70 7.61
CA VAL A 27 -9.79 -7.32 6.51
C VAL A 27 -10.53 -6.50 5.45
N LEU A 28 -11.74 -6.92 5.06
CA LEU A 28 -12.56 -6.17 4.09
C LEU A 28 -12.89 -4.77 4.61
N CYS A 29 -13.42 -4.67 5.83
CA CYS A 29 -13.76 -3.39 6.46
C CYS A 29 -12.54 -2.46 6.61
N SER A 30 -11.35 -3.02 6.82
CA SER A 30 -10.11 -2.24 6.96
C SER A 30 -9.51 -1.83 5.62
N THR A 31 -9.69 -2.64 4.58
CA THR A 31 -9.08 -2.43 3.25
C THR A 31 -9.94 -1.55 2.34
N ILE A 32 -11.26 -1.72 2.35
CA ILE A 32 -12.19 -0.96 1.47
C ILE A 32 -12.03 0.57 1.60
N PRO A 33 -11.86 1.16 2.80
CA PRO A 33 -11.63 2.59 2.94
C PRO A 33 -10.38 3.10 2.19
N SER A 34 -9.39 2.25 1.93
CA SER A 34 -8.13 2.64 1.27
C SER A 34 -8.33 3.04 -0.20
N PHE A 35 -9.38 2.54 -0.87
CA PHE A 35 -9.65 2.85 -2.28
C PHE A 35 -9.96 4.33 -2.50
N ILE A 36 -10.65 4.97 -1.55
CA ILE A 36 -11.05 6.38 -1.66
C ILE A 36 -9.82 7.31 -1.74
N PRO A 37 -8.93 7.38 -0.75
CA PRO A 37 -7.80 8.30 -0.80
C PRO A 37 -6.78 7.92 -1.87
N ASN A 38 -6.56 6.63 -2.14
CA ASN A 38 -5.63 6.24 -3.21
C ASN A 38 -6.19 6.61 -4.61
N SER A 39 -7.48 6.38 -4.88
CA SER A 39 -8.09 6.80 -6.15
C SER A 39 -8.06 8.32 -6.32
N PHE A 40 -8.29 9.06 -5.22
CA PHE A 40 -8.16 10.51 -5.22
C PHE A 40 -6.74 10.97 -5.60
N ILE A 41 -5.71 10.42 -4.94
CA ILE A 41 -4.29 10.74 -5.26
C ILE A 41 -3.98 10.44 -6.73
N LEU A 42 -4.43 9.29 -7.22
CA LEU A 42 -4.20 8.88 -8.60
C LEU A 42 -4.88 9.82 -9.61
N TYR A 43 -6.12 10.22 -9.32
CA TYR A 43 -6.85 11.23 -10.11
C TYR A 43 -6.08 12.55 -10.17
N VAL A 44 -5.62 13.05 -9.02
CA VAL A 44 -4.83 14.29 -8.93
C VAL A 44 -3.52 14.17 -9.72
N CYS A 45 -2.86 13.02 -9.65
CA CYS A 45 -1.66 12.75 -10.44
C CYS A 45 -1.98 12.80 -11.94
N PHE A 46 -3.01 12.11 -12.43
CA PHE A 46 -3.25 12.04 -13.87
C PHE A 46 -3.90 13.30 -14.47
N LYS A 47 -4.60 14.12 -13.67
CA LYS A 47 -5.22 15.33 -14.17
C LYS A 47 -4.19 16.36 -14.62
N LYS A 48 -4.28 16.77 -15.89
CA LYS A 48 -3.39 17.78 -16.51
C LYS A 48 -3.46 19.10 -15.73
N GLY A 49 -2.29 19.71 -15.46
CA GLY A 49 -2.17 21.00 -14.79
C GLY A 49 -2.45 21.01 -13.28
N MET A 50 -2.72 19.86 -12.65
CA MET A 50 -2.89 19.78 -11.19
C MET A 50 -1.58 19.67 -10.44
N ILE A 51 -0.68 18.80 -10.91
CA ILE A 51 0.64 18.59 -10.33
C ILE A 51 1.68 18.60 -11.46
N THR A 52 2.69 19.45 -11.31
CA THR A 52 3.85 19.58 -12.20
C THR A 52 5.16 19.15 -11.53
N GLY A 53 5.10 18.63 -10.31
CA GLY A 53 6.29 18.23 -9.55
C GLY A 53 7.01 17.01 -10.13
N GLN A 54 8.33 17.01 -9.98
CA GLN A 54 9.23 15.91 -10.41
C GLN A 54 8.87 14.56 -9.78
N PHE A 55 8.19 14.58 -8.64
CA PHE A 55 7.87 13.40 -7.85
C PHE A 55 6.47 12.82 -8.09
N LYS A 56 5.78 13.36 -9.10
CA LYS A 56 4.45 12.89 -9.50
C LYS A 56 4.47 11.41 -9.88
N ALA A 57 5.50 10.97 -10.62
CA ALA A 57 5.61 9.59 -11.11
C ALA A 57 5.79 8.58 -9.97
N SER A 58 6.72 8.85 -9.04
CA SER A 58 6.98 7.96 -7.91
C SER A 58 5.78 7.82 -6.98
N ILE A 59 5.08 8.93 -6.69
CA ILE A 59 3.85 8.90 -5.88
C ILE A 59 2.72 8.15 -6.61
N ALA A 60 2.55 8.37 -7.92
CA ALA A 60 1.56 7.64 -8.70
C ALA A 60 1.82 6.13 -8.70
N ILE A 61 3.08 5.70 -8.90
CA ILE A 61 3.47 4.29 -8.86
C ILE A 61 3.19 3.68 -7.49
N MET A 62 3.62 4.33 -6.40
CA MET A 62 3.35 3.85 -5.05
C MET A 62 1.83 3.71 -4.80
N THR A 63 1.04 4.67 -5.28
CA THR A 63 -0.43 4.65 -5.16
C THR A 63 -1.05 3.49 -5.95
N ILE A 64 -0.55 3.22 -7.17
CA ILE A 64 -0.97 2.06 -7.97
C ILE A 64 -0.62 0.76 -7.25
N CYS A 65 0.58 0.65 -6.68
CA CYS A 65 0.98 -0.52 -5.89
C CYS A 65 0.06 -0.73 -4.67
N ASN A 66 -0.31 0.34 -3.95
CA ASN A 66 -1.26 0.24 -2.84
C ASN A 66 -2.65 -0.22 -3.30
N LEU A 67 -3.18 0.33 -4.40
CA LEU A 67 -4.47 -0.07 -4.97
C LEU A 67 -4.45 -1.51 -5.45
N TYR A 68 -3.35 -1.95 -6.07
CA TYR A 68 -3.14 -3.34 -6.46
C TYR A 68 -3.22 -4.26 -5.24
N SER A 69 -2.46 -3.97 -4.18
CA SER A 69 -2.49 -4.77 -2.94
C SER A 69 -3.89 -4.77 -2.29
N ALA A 70 -4.56 -3.61 -2.23
CA ALA A 70 -5.92 -3.50 -1.70
C ALA A 70 -6.94 -4.31 -2.52
N LEU A 71 -6.85 -4.26 -3.86
CA LEU A 71 -7.73 -4.99 -4.77
C LEU A 71 -7.61 -6.50 -4.56
N TYR A 72 -6.40 -7.03 -4.52
CA TYR A 72 -6.21 -8.47 -4.32
C TYR A 72 -6.62 -8.91 -2.92
N ALA A 73 -6.35 -8.11 -1.89
CA ALA A 73 -6.83 -8.40 -0.54
C ALA A 73 -8.37 -8.46 -0.51
N VAL A 74 -9.07 -7.52 -1.14
CA VAL A 74 -10.54 -7.54 -1.22
C VAL A 74 -11.04 -8.74 -2.01
N LEU A 75 -10.52 -8.99 -3.21
CA LEU A 75 -10.95 -10.10 -4.05
C LEU A 75 -10.74 -11.46 -3.38
N PHE A 76 -9.60 -11.67 -2.72
CA PHE A 76 -9.32 -12.91 -2.01
C PHE A 76 -10.29 -13.15 -0.84
N HIS A 77 -10.59 -12.12 -0.04
CA HIS A 77 -11.51 -12.25 1.09
C HIS A 77 -12.97 -12.36 0.64
N LEU A 78 -13.37 -11.69 -0.46
CA LEU A 78 -14.68 -11.90 -1.07
C LEU A 78 -14.84 -13.33 -1.61
N PHE A 79 -13.81 -13.85 -2.28
CA PHE A 79 -13.77 -15.24 -2.72
C PHE A 79 -13.95 -16.20 -1.54
N TYR A 80 -13.17 -16.01 -0.46
CA TYR A 80 -13.29 -16.83 0.75
C TYR A 80 -14.72 -16.78 1.33
N ILE A 81 -15.30 -15.59 1.47
CA ILE A 81 -16.66 -15.41 2.01
C ILE A 81 -17.68 -16.13 1.14
N PHE A 82 -17.60 -15.95 -0.18
CA PHE A 82 -18.47 -16.62 -1.14
C PHE A 82 -18.41 -18.15 -0.98
N VAL A 83 -17.21 -18.72 -1.03
CA VAL A 83 -16.98 -20.17 -0.90
C VAL A 83 -17.48 -20.70 0.44
N ASN A 84 -17.25 -19.96 1.53
CA ASN A 84 -17.72 -20.35 2.85
C ASN A 84 -19.25 -20.36 2.94
N PHE A 85 -19.93 -19.39 2.33
CA PHE A 85 -21.40 -19.35 2.32
C PHE A 85 -22.01 -20.44 1.46
N THR A 86 -21.41 -20.77 0.32
CA THR A 86 -21.91 -21.79 -0.60
C THR A 86 -21.47 -23.21 -0.24
N ASN A 87 -20.55 -23.36 0.73
CA ASN A 87 -19.86 -24.62 1.03
C ASN A 87 -19.26 -25.30 -0.21
N THR A 88 -18.84 -24.50 -1.19
CA THR A 88 -18.29 -25.03 -2.44
C THR A 88 -16.91 -25.64 -2.17
N PRO A 89 -16.65 -26.91 -2.53
CA PRO A 89 -15.31 -27.47 -2.43
C PRO A 89 -14.39 -26.74 -3.41
N VAL A 90 -13.19 -26.38 -2.94
CA VAL A 90 -12.17 -25.69 -3.76
C VAL A 90 -11.03 -26.65 -4.05
N ASP A 91 -10.51 -26.62 -5.26
CA ASP A 91 -9.31 -27.39 -5.61
C ASP A 91 -8.13 -27.02 -4.69
N PHE A 92 -7.39 -28.04 -4.23
CA PHE A 92 -6.27 -27.87 -3.31
C PHE A 92 -5.17 -26.94 -3.85
N TYR A 93 -4.83 -27.07 -5.14
CA TYR A 93 -3.82 -26.23 -5.78
C TYR A 93 -4.33 -24.82 -5.99
N LEU A 94 -5.61 -24.64 -6.33
CA LEU A 94 -6.23 -23.33 -6.44
C LEU A 94 -6.23 -22.59 -5.10
N CYS A 95 -6.63 -23.23 -4.00
CA CYS A 95 -6.64 -22.60 -2.68
C CYS A 95 -5.21 -22.25 -2.22
N SER A 96 -4.26 -23.17 -2.43
CA SER A 96 -2.84 -22.93 -2.18
C SER A 96 -2.31 -21.74 -2.99
N PHE A 97 -2.59 -21.70 -4.30
CA PHE A 97 -2.18 -20.62 -5.19
C PHE A 97 -2.76 -19.28 -4.73
N LEU A 98 -4.09 -19.19 -4.54
CA LEU A 98 -4.76 -17.95 -4.14
C LEU A 98 -4.21 -17.41 -2.82
N ARG A 99 -3.96 -18.29 -1.84
CA ARG A 99 -3.38 -17.91 -0.55
C ARG A 99 -1.97 -17.34 -0.70
N ARG A 100 -1.09 -18.00 -1.44
CA ARG A 100 0.29 -17.53 -1.65
C ARG A 100 0.33 -16.28 -2.52
N PHE A 101 -0.50 -16.25 -3.54
CA PHE A 101 -0.65 -15.11 -4.43
C PHE A 101 -1.11 -13.87 -3.66
N ALA A 102 -2.12 -13.98 -2.80
CA ALA A 102 -2.58 -12.87 -1.95
C ALA A 102 -1.47 -12.28 -1.07
N ILE A 103 -0.60 -13.13 -0.51
CA ILE A 103 0.57 -12.67 0.27
C ILE A 103 1.54 -11.91 -0.65
N THR A 104 1.86 -12.45 -1.83
CA THR A 104 2.80 -11.82 -2.77
C THR A 104 2.25 -10.54 -3.39
N SER A 105 0.94 -10.43 -3.57
CA SER A 105 0.27 -9.23 -4.08
C SER A 105 0.31 -8.05 -3.10
N ASN A 106 0.65 -8.29 -1.82
CA ASN A 106 0.90 -7.23 -0.85
C ASN A 106 2.32 -6.65 -0.92
N CYS A 107 3.29 -7.36 -1.51
CA CYS A 107 4.68 -6.92 -1.61
C CYS A 107 4.88 -5.58 -2.35
N PRO A 108 4.14 -5.25 -3.43
CA PRO A 108 4.27 -3.95 -4.11
C PRO A 108 4.08 -2.74 -3.20
N SER A 109 3.13 -2.80 -2.25
CA SER A 109 2.93 -1.72 -1.28
C SER A 109 4.15 -1.48 -0.37
N ILE A 110 4.98 -2.51 -0.18
CA ILE A 110 6.13 -2.52 0.73
C ILE A 110 7.37 -1.96 0.04
N TYR A 111 7.76 -2.57 -1.08
CA TYR A 111 8.92 -2.08 -1.83
C TYR A 111 8.64 -0.75 -2.56
N GLY A 112 7.37 -0.36 -2.70
CA GLY A 112 6.99 0.96 -3.24
C GLY A 112 7.66 2.11 -2.49
N CYS A 113 7.81 2.01 -1.16
CA CYS A 113 8.51 3.02 -0.35
C CYS A 113 9.99 3.12 -0.73
N LEU A 114 10.63 1.98 -1.04
CA LEU A 114 12.04 1.95 -1.48
C LEU A 114 12.21 2.60 -2.85
N ILE A 115 11.31 2.34 -3.79
CA ILE A 115 11.32 2.99 -5.12
C ILE A 115 11.24 4.51 -4.97
N VAL A 116 10.32 5.00 -4.13
CA VAL A 116 10.17 6.44 -3.86
C VAL A 116 11.44 7.00 -3.21
N ALA A 117 12.02 6.31 -2.22
CA ALA A 117 13.25 6.74 -1.57
C ALA A 117 14.43 6.83 -2.54
N ILE A 118 14.56 5.88 -3.47
CA ILE A 118 15.60 5.88 -4.51
C ILE A 118 15.39 7.06 -5.47
N ASP A 119 14.18 7.27 -5.99
CA ASP A 119 13.85 8.45 -6.82
C ASP A 119 14.30 9.76 -6.11
N ARG A 120 13.98 9.89 -4.82
CA ARG A 120 14.38 11.08 -4.04
C ARG A 120 15.88 11.21 -3.88
N PHE A 121 16.58 10.12 -3.65
CA PHE A 121 18.02 10.14 -3.55
C PHE A 121 18.66 10.68 -4.84
N PHE A 122 18.22 10.21 -6.01
CA PHE A 122 18.72 10.71 -7.29
C PHE A 122 18.40 12.20 -7.50
N VAL A 123 17.18 12.62 -7.21
CA VAL A 123 16.76 14.01 -7.42
C VAL A 123 17.40 14.97 -6.41
N VAL A 124 17.51 14.59 -5.13
CA VAL A 124 17.97 15.50 -4.06
C VAL A 124 19.48 15.46 -3.89
N CYS A 125 20.07 14.26 -3.82
CA CYS A 125 21.51 14.11 -3.54
C CYS A 125 22.34 14.21 -4.83
N LEU A 126 21.84 13.68 -5.95
CA LEU A 126 22.56 13.65 -7.23
C LEU A 126 22.10 14.72 -8.22
N ASN A 127 21.01 15.44 -7.94
CA ASN A 127 20.40 16.43 -8.83
C ASN A 127 20.11 15.87 -10.25
N ARG A 128 19.72 14.60 -10.33
CA ARG A 128 19.36 13.94 -11.60
C ARG A 128 17.87 13.60 -11.62
N PRO A 129 17.14 13.92 -12.71
CA PRO A 129 15.75 13.50 -12.83
C PRO A 129 15.68 11.97 -12.93
N PHE A 130 14.65 11.38 -12.32
CA PHE A 130 14.40 9.95 -12.39
C PHE A 130 13.19 9.67 -13.30
N PRO A 131 13.39 9.46 -14.61
CA PRO A 131 12.27 9.21 -15.54
C PRO A 131 11.46 7.97 -15.18
N LEU A 132 10.22 7.91 -15.69
CA LEU A 132 9.30 6.80 -15.46
C LEU A 132 9.90 5.44 -15.82
N MET A 133 10.70 5.37 -16.89
CA MET A 133 11.33 4.13 -17.35
C MET A 133 12.22 3.50 -16.27
N TYR A 134 12.98 4.29 -15.51
CA TYR A 134 13.80 3.73 -14.43
C TYR A 134 12.96 3.16 -13.29
N HIS A 135 11.78 3.74 -13.02
CA HIS A 135 10.87 3.16 -12.05
C HIS A 135 10.35 1.79 -12.50
N LEU A 136 10.04 1.64 -13.79
CA LEU A 136 9.58 0.36 -14.36
C LEU A 136 10.70 -0.68 -14.33
N ILE A 137 11.92 -0.30 -14.70
CA ILE A 137 13.09 -1.19 -14.65
C ILE A 137 13.37 -1.62 -13.20
N LEU A 138 13.31 -0.70 -12.24
CA LEU A 138 13.57 -1.00 -10.83
C LEU A 138 12.52 -1.94 -10.22
N GLN A 139 11.29 -1.97 -10.75
CA GLN A 139 10.28 -2.92 -10.30
C GLN A 139 10.61 -4.36 -10.65
N ILE A 140 11.32 -4.63 -11.75
CA ILE A 140 11.65 -6.00 -12.19
C ILE A 140 12.37 -6.78 -11.10
N PRO A 141 13.56 -6.36 -10.59
CA PRO A 141 14.25 -7.12 -9.56
C PRO A 141 13.49 -7.16 -8.22
N LEU A 142 12.70 -6.13 -7.91
CA LEU A 142 11.87 -6.09 -6.70
C LEU A 142 10.70 -7.08 -6.78
N LEU A 143 10.17 -7.34 -7.98
CA LEU A 143 9.09 -8.29 -8.24
C LEU A 143 9.59 -9.72 -8.42
N THR A 144 10.84 -9.91 -8.88
CA THR A 144 11.46 -11.24 -8.98
C THR A 144 11.39 -12.00 -7.66
N MET A 145 11.58 -11.29 -6.54
CA MET A 145 11.59 -11.89 -5.21
C MET A 145 10.23 -12.49 -4.78
N PRO A 146 9.11 -11.74 -4.75
CA PRO A 146 7.79 -12.31 -4.45
C PRO A 146 7.35 -13.38 -5.46
N VAL A 147 7.70 -13.24 -6.74
CA VAL A 147 7.42 -14.28 -7.75
C VAL A 147 8.19 -15.56 -7.44
N TRP A 148 9.47 -15.45 -7.07
CA TRP A 148 10.26 -16.60 -6.65
C TRP A 148 9.71 -17.27 -5.38
N ILE A 149 9.25 -16.49 -4.38
CA ILE A 149 8.52 -17.05 -3.23
C ILE A 149 7.30 -17.83 -3.71
N LEU A 150 6.46 -17.24 -4.55
CA LEU A 150 5.25 -17.90 -5.04
C LEU A 150 5.58 -19.25 -5.69
N ILE A 151 6.54 -19.26 -6.61
CA ILE A 151 6.96 -20.48 -7.31
C ILE A 151 7.48 -21.53 -6.31
N THR A 152 8.36 -21.15 -5.39
CA THR A 152 8.93 -22.09 -4.40
C THR A 152 7.89 -22.66 -3.43
N HIS A 153 6.84 -21.91 -3.11
CA HIS A 153 5.71 -22.45 -2.36
C HIS A 153 4.88 -23.43 -3.19
N MET A 154 4.61 -23.11 -4.45
CA MET A 154 3.79 -23.95 -5.34
C MET A 154 4.51 -25.23 -5.78
N THR A 155 5.84 -25.26 -5.77
CA THR A 155 6.64 -26.46 -6.06
C THR A 155 7.02 -27.26 -4.80
N SER A 156 6.57 -26.83 -3.61
CA SER A 156 6.86 -27.53 -2.37
C SER A 156 6.09 -28.85 -2.28
N THR A 157 6.71 -29.87 -1.69
CA THR A 157 6.07 -31.16 -1.37
C THR A 157 5.45 -31.19 0.04
N LYS A 158 5.63 -30.12 0.83
CA LYS A 158 5.18 -30.06 2.21
C LYS A 158 3.79 -29.43 2.31
N ILE A 159 2.89 -30.15 2.96
CA ILE A 159 1.52 -29.72 3.25
C ILE A 159 1.46 -29.21 4.68
N THR A 160 0.86 -28.04 4.88
CA THR A 160 0.64 -27.45 6.20
C THR A 160 -0.80 -27.03 6.36
N MET A 161 -1.35 -27.25 7.55
CA MET A 161 -2.68 -26.75 7.91
C MET A 161 -2.61 -25.25 8.18
N GLU A 162 -3.38 -24.49 7.41
CA GLU A 162 -3.59 -23.06 7.55
C GLU A 162 -5.04 -22.75 7.94
N ASP A 163 -5.22 -21.55 8.48
CA ASP A 163 -6.45 -21.01 9.04
C ASP A 163 -7.53 -20.71 7.99
N ILE A 164 -7.17 -20.59 6.71
CA ILE A 164 -8.11 -20.22 5.63
C ILE A 164 -8.58 -21.43 4.84
N CYS A 165 -7.64 -22.13 4.20
CA CYS A 165 -7.89 -23.22 3.25
C CYS A 165 -7.76 -24.61 3.87
N GLY A 166 -7.48 -24.72 5.18
CA GLY A 166 -7.04 -26.00 5.75
C GLY A 166 -5.67 -26.40 5.17
N PRO A 167 -5.50 -27.59 4.57
CA PRO A 167 -4.21 -28.01 4.04
C PRO A 167 -3.81 -27.18 2.82
N THR A 168 -2.58 -26.65 2.83
CA THR A 168 -1.99 -25.90 1.71
C THR A 168 -0.51 -26.21 1.53
N LEU A 169 0.03 -25.98 0.33
CA LEU A 169 1.46 -26.11 0.05
C LEU A 169 2.29 -25.01 0.75
N LYS A 170 3.36 -25.41 1.44
CA LYS A 170 4.25 -24.48 2.14
C LYS A 170 5.69 -24.94 2.17
N THR A 171 6.60 -24.09 1.69
CA THR A 171 8.04 -24.33 1.79
C THR A 171 8.57 -24.16 3.23
N GLU A 172 9.73 -24.77 3.52
CA GLU A 172 10.44 -24.62 4.79
C GLU A 172 11.08 -23.24 4.99
N LEU A 173 11.13 -22.44 3.93
CA LEU A 173 11.67 -21.08 3.93
C LEU A 173 10.72 -20.09 4.64
N LYS A 174 10.19 -20.47 5.81
CA LYS A 174 9.15 -19.74 6.57
C LYS A 174 9.58 -18.32 6.91
N ASP A 175 10.87 -18.12 7.17
CA ASP A 175 11.40 -16.83 7.63
C ASP A 175 11.79 -15.90 6.47
N ILE A 176 12.08 -16.46 5.28
CA ILE A 176 12.62 -15.68 4.17
C ILE A 176 11.66 -14.55 3.75
N PRO A 177 10.37 -14.80 3.44
CA PRO A 177 9.44 -13.74 3.08
C PRO A 177 9.41 -12.63 4.14
N THR A 178 9.30 -12.99 5.41
CA THR A 178 9.26 -12.06 6.55
C THR A 178 10.50 -11.16 6.59
N TRP A 179 11.69 -11.70 6.34
CA TRP A 179 12.92 -10.92 6.26
C TRP A 179 12.89 -9.87 5.14
N PHE A 180 12.36 -10.23 3.96
CA PHE A 180 12.27 -9.29 2.84
C PHE A 180 11.24 -8.19 3.08
N LEU A 181 10.09 -8.53 3.69
CA LEU A 181 9.09 -7.53 4.09
C LEU A 181 9.69 -6.48 5.03
N PHE A 182 10.65 -6.86 5.88
CA PHE A 182 11.34 -5.94 6.78
C PHE A 182 12.50 -5.17 6.14
N LYS A 183 13.28 -5.82 5.26
CA LYS A 183 14.48 -5.23 4.66
C LYS A 183 14.16 -4.03 3.76
N TYR A 184 13.12 -4.10 2.92
CA TYR A 184 12.83 -3.00 1.99
C TYR A 184 12.45 -1.68 2.69
N PRO A 185 11.52 -1.65 3.66
CA PRO A 185 11.21 -0.44 4.42
C PRO A 185 12.39 0.08 5.23
N LEU A 186 13.23 -0.82 5.79
CA LEU A 186 14.41 -0.41 6.55
C LEU A 186 15.44 0.30 5.65
N ILE A 187 15.74 -0.25 4.47
CA ILE A 187 16.63 0.39 3.50
C ILE A 187 16.06 1.74 3.06
N ALA A 188 14.75 1.80 2.78
CA ALA A 188 14.07 3.04 2.43
C ALA A 188 14.16 4.09 3.55
N LEU A 189 14.02 3.67 4.81
CA LEU A 189 14.13 4.53 5.99
C LEU A 189 15.54 5.09 6.14
N LEU A 190 16.57 4.23 6.05
CA LEU A 190 17.98 4.64 6.11
C LEU A 190 18.33 5.64 4.99
N LEU A 191 17.83 5.40 3.78
CA LEU A 191 18.03 6.29 2.64
C LEU A 191 17.36 7.65 2.87
N ASN A 192 16.15 7.67 3.43
CA ASN A 192 15.46 8.93 3.77
C ASN A 192 16.15 9.70 4.90
N PHE A 193 16.70 9.02 5.92
CA PHE A 193 17.54 9.66 6.94
C PHE A 193 18.81 10.26 6.32
N TYR A 194 19.46 9.53 5.41
CA TYR A 194 20.63 10.04 4.68
C TYR A 194 20.27 11.28 3.86
N ILE A 195 19.16 11.27 3.12
CA ILE A 195 18.67 12.42 2.35
C ILE A 195 18.40 13.62 3.29
N LEU A 196 17.76 13.39 4.45
CA LEU A 196 17.49 14.45 5.42
C LEU A 196 18.78 15.05 5.96
N PHE A 197 19.75 14.20 6.32
CA PHE A 197 21.08 14.62 6.77
C PHE A 197 21.81 15.42 5.69
N PHE A 198 21.77 14.96 4.43
CA PHE A 198 22.35 15.66 3.28
C PHE A 198 21.73 17.05 3.10
N ILE A 199 20.40 17.17 3.17
CA ILE A 199 19.69 18.46 3.11
C ILE A 199 20.14 19.36 4.27
N TYR A 200 20.25 18.85 5.49
CA TYR A 200 20.66 19.65 6.65
C TYR A 200 22.09 20.17 6.51
N ARG A 201 23.03 19.31 6.12
CA ARG A 201 24.45 19.65 5.95
C ARG A 201 24.68 20.62 4.80
N HIS A 202 23.98 20.45 3.68
CA HIS A 202 24.21 21.24 2.47
C HIS A 202 23.20 22.39 2.28
N ALA A 203 22.28 22.62 3.21
CA ALA A 203 21.31 23.72 3.13
C ALA A 203 21.98 25.07 2.90
N ARG A 204 23.01 25.42 3.69
CA ARG A 204 23.73 26.69 3.56
C ARG A 204 24.47 26.82 2.23
N LYS A 205 25.08 25.73 1.74
CA LYS A 205 25.80 25.72 0.46
C LYS A 205 24.84 25.88 -0.73
N MET A 206 23.65 25.26 -0.67
CA MET A 206 22.63 25.41 -1.71
C MET A 206 22.06 26.83 -1.77
N THR A 207 21.90 27.51 -0.63
CA THR A 207 21.51 28.93 -0.59
C THR A 207 22.64 29.83 -1.09
N ALA A 208 23.88 29.59 -0.66
CA ALA A 208 25.04 30.42 -1.03
C ALA A 208 25.40 30.37 -2.52
N MET A 209 25.08 29.28 -3.23
CA MET A 209 25.32 29.17 -4.67
C MET A 209 24.30 29.95 -5.53
N GLY A 210 23.34 30.68 -4.94
CA GLY A 210 22.34 31.45 -5.69
C GLY A 210 21.35 30.61 -6.50
N ILE A 211 21.47 29.28 -6.45
CA ILE A 211 20.60 28.32 -7.15
C ILE A 211 19.20 28.28 -6.49
N ARG A 212 19.06 28.77 -5.25
CA ARG A 212 17.79 28.80 -4.50
C ARG A 212 17.70 29.99 -3.54
N ASN A 213 16.96 31.03 -3.95
CA ASN A 213 16.77 32.24 -3.15
C ASN A 213 15.56 32.20 -2.19
N ASP A 214 14.79 31.10 -2.13
CA ASP A 214 13.58 31.06 -1.31
C ASP A 214 13.73 30.10 -0.12
N GLU A 215 13.87 30.67 1.09
CA GLU A 215 13.86 29.91 2.35
C GLU A 215 12.62 29.01 2.47
N ASN A 216 11.51 29.41 1.86
CA ASN A 216 10.28 28.62 1.82
C ASN A 216 10.44 27.32 1.03
N GLU A 217 11.29 27.29 0.01
CA GLU A 217 11.53 26.08 -0.77
C GLU A 217 12.33 25.05 0.03
N VAL A 218 13.35 25.50 0.79
CA VAL A 218 14.12 24.64 1.70
C VAL A 218 13.22 24.08 2.80
N SER A 219 12.38 24.91 3.41
CA SER A 219 11.39 24.49 4.41
C SER A 219 10.40 23.47 3.83
N SER A 220 9.91 23.71 2.60
CA SER A 220 9.01 22.78 1.90
C SER A 220 9.67 21.43 1.65
N LYS A 221 10.96 21.40 1.25
CA LYS A 221 11.71 20.16 1.04
C LYS A 221 11.92 19.38 2.34
N LYS A 222 12.26 20.07 3.43
CA LYS A 222 12.38 19.44 4.76
C LYS A 222 11.06 18.78 5.18
N LYS A 223 9.94 19.50 5.09
CA LYS A 223 8.60 18.95 5.41
C LYS A 223 8.25 17.75 4.55
N MET A 224 8.61 17.79 3.27
CA MET A 224 8.41 16.68 2.35
C MET A 224 9.25 15.45 2.74
N THR A 225 10.54 15.61 3.04
CA THR A 225 11.41 14.51 3.49
C THR A 225 10.93 13.92 4.81
N VAL A 226 10.47 14.74 5.76
CA VAL A 226 9.85 14.25 7.00
C VAL A 226 8.60 13.41 6.70
N GLY A 227 7.73 13.86 5.79
CA GLY A 227 6.59 13.06 5.33
C GLY A 227 7.01 11.70 4.77
N MET A 228 8.10 11.64 4.01
CA MET A 228 8.63 10.39 3.46
C MET A 228 9.19 9.45 4.54
N ILE A 229 9.82 10.00 5.58
CA ILE A 229 10.24 9.23 6.75
C ILE A 229 9.01 8.60 7.41
N PHE A 230 7.93 9.36 7.62
CA PHE A 230 6.67 8.81 8.12
C PHE A 230 6.08 7.73 7.20
N GLN A 231 6.14 7.92 5.88
CA GLN A 231 5.72 6.89 4.91
C GLN A 231 6.57 5.62 4.97
N CYS A 232 7.87 5.73 5.25
CA CYS A 232 8.75 4.56 5.41
C CYS A 232 8.58 3.88 6.78
N LEU A 233 8.30 4.65 7.83
CA LEU A 233 7.96 4.12 9.15
C LEU A 233 6.63 3.39 9.13
N LEU A 234 5.69 3.80 8.28
CA LEU A 234 4.35 3.23 8.22
C LEU A 234 4.37 1.71 7.98
N PRO A 235 4.98 1.15 6.90
CA PRO A 235 5.11 -0.29 6.74
C PRO A 235 5.78 -1.00 7.91
N ILE A 236 6.77 -0.37 8.56
CA ILE A 236 7.42 -0.96 9.75
C ILE A 236 6.41 -1.07 10.90
N CYS A 237 5.71 0.02 11.22
CA CYS A 237 4.73 0.05 12.29
C CYS A 237 3.50 -0.83 12.01
N THR A 238 3.07 -0.93 10.75
CA THR A 238 1.85 -1.65 10.38
C THR A 238 2.09 -3.14 10.13
N GLN A 239 3.28 -3.53 9.67
CA GLN A 239 3.56 -4.91 9.27
C GLN A 239 4.36 -5.69 10.29
N LEU A 240 5.23 -5.04 11.07
CA LEU A 240 6.03 -5.71 12.09
C LEU A 240 5.16 -6.43 13.14
N PRO A 241 4.02 -5.87 13.61
CA PRO A 241 3.14 -6.60 14.52
C PRO A 241 2.61 -7.91 13.93
N MET A 242 2.11 -7.85 12.69
CA MET A 242 1.56 -9.02 11.97
C MET A 242 2.63 -10.07 11.68
N ALA A 243 3.80 -9.64 11.22
CA ALA A 243 4.95 -10.50 10.99
C ALA A 243 5.44 -11.16 12.29
N GLY A 244 5.52 -10.39 13.37
CA GLY A 244 5.91 -10.86 14.70
C GLY A 244 4.95 -11.93 15.22
N THR A 245 3.63 -11.71 15.15
CA THR A 245 2.66 -12.72 15.56
C THR A 245 2.69 -13.97 14.68
N ALA A 246 2.89 -13.82 13.37
CA ALA A 246 3.05 -14.97 12.48
C ALA A 246 4.30 -15.80 12.85
N LEU A 247 5.41 -15.15 13.18
CA LEU A 247 6.63 -15.84 13.65
C LEU A 247 6.40 -16.57 14.98
N PHE A 248 5.74 -15.94 15.96
CA PHE A 248 5.41 -16.58 17.23
C PHE A 248 4.49 -17.80 17.01
N TYR A 249 3.44 -17.64 16.21
CA TYR A 249 2.52 -18.72 15.86
C TYR A 249 3.24 -19.89 15.18
N TRP A 250 4.13 -19.62 14.21
CA TRP A 250 4.89 -20.68 13.54
C TRP A 250 5.91 -21.38 14.43
N ARG A 251 6.31 -20.77 15.56
CA ARG A 251 7.13 -21.39 16.61
C ARG A 251 6.31 -22.12 17.67
N GLY A 252 5.00 -22.27 17.46
CA GLY A 252 4.12 -22.99 18.38
C GLY A 252 3.68 -22.17 19.59
N VAL A 253 3.95 -20.87 19.62
CA VAL A 253 3.43 -19.99 20.67
C VAL A 253 1.98 -19.66 20.36
N PHE A 254 1.10 -19.86 21.35
CA PHE A 254 -0.30 -19.49 21.23
C PHE A 254 -0.46 -17.97 21.08
N VAL A 255 -1.15 -17.55 20.03
CA VAL A 255 -1.48 -16.14 19.78
C VAL A 255 -3.00 -15.97 19.88
N PRO A 256 -3.51 -15.17 20.83
CA PRO A 256 -4.94 -14.96 20.98
C PRO A 256 -5.57 -14.36 19.71
N GLN A 257 -6.80 -14.76 19.40
CA GLN A 257 -7.53 -14.28 18.22
C GLN A 257 -7.63 -12.74 18.18
N LEU A 258 -7.85 -12.10 19.34
CA LEU A 258 -7.91 -10.64 19.42
C LEU A 258 -6.64 -9.96 18.89
N VAL A 259 -5.47 -10.57 19.13
CA VAL A 259 -4.19 -10.02 18.64
C VAL A 259 -4.12 -10.13 17.12
N TRP A 260 -4.59 -11.24 16.53
CA TRP A 260 -4.69 -11.40 15.08
C TRP A 260 -5.62 -10.37 14.45
N ASP A 261 -6.77 -10.12 15.07
CA ASP A 261 -7.73 -9.13 14.58
C ASP A 261 -7.11 -7.73 14.56
N CYS A 262 -6.49 -7.32 15.68
CA CYS A 262 -5.81 -6.03 15.80
C CYS A 262 -4.70 -5.90 14.76
N ASN A 263 -3.89 -6.94 14.58
CA ASN A 263 -2.82 -6.93 13.59
C ASN A 263 -3.34 -6.85 12.16
N ASN A 264 -4.45 -7.51 11.83
CA ASN A 264 -5.09 -7.37 10.53
C ASN A 264 -5.57 -5.92 10.30
N VAL A 265 -6.23 -5.30 11.27
CA VAL A 265 -6.66 -3.89 11.18
C VAL A 265 -5.44 -2.98 10.98
N VAL A 266 -4.41 -3.13 11.80
CA VAL A 266 -3.18 -2.32 11.76
C VAL A 266 -2.42 -2.53 10.45
N PHE A 267 -2.40 -3.74 9.91
CA PHE A 267 -1.75 -4.02 8.62
C PHE A 267 -2.44 -3.28 7.47
N TYR A 268 -3.76 -3.41 7.36
CA TYR A 268 -4.51 -2.86 6.22
C TYR A 268 -4.81 -1.36 6.34
N ILE A 269 -4.89 -0.79 7.56
CA ILE A 269 -5.01 0.67 7.73
C ILE A 269 -3.79 1.41 7.17
N GLY A 270 -2.63 0.76 7.09
CA GLY A 270 -1.44 1.29 6.41
C GLY A 270 -1.68 1.69 4.95
N LEU A 271 -2.52 0.93 4.23
CA LEU A 271 -2.86 1.26 2.84
C LEU A 271 -3.66 2.57 2.72
N THR A 272 -4.44 2.91 3.75
CA THR A 272 -5.21 4.16 3.85
C THR A 272 -4.34 5.31 4.35
N LEU A 273 -3.46 5.07 5.31
CA LEU A 273 -2.62 6.10 5.92
C LEU A 273 -1.56 6.65 4.95
N ASN A 274 -1.06 5.82 4.02
CA ASN A 274 -0.04 6.26 3.06
C ASN A 274 -0.45 7.48 2.19
N PRO A 275 -1.61 7.46 1.49
CA PRO A 275 -2.09 8.65 0.76
C PRO A 275 -2.46 9.81 1.69
N VAL A 276 -2.96 9.56 2.91
CA VAL A 276 -3.25 10.61 3.90
C VAL A 276 -1.98 11.37 4.29
N ILE A 277 -0.90 10.65 4.61
CA ILE A 277 0.42 11.23 4.89
C ILE A 277 0.92 12.02 3.67
N THR A 278 0.71 11.51 2.46
CA THR A 278 1.05 12.24 1.22
C THR A 278 0.35 13.60 1.16
N VAL A 279 -0.95 13.66 1.41
CA VAL A 279 -1.71 14.92 1.37
C VAL A 279 -1.26 15.90 2.46
N ILE A 280 -0.99 15.41 3.67
CA ILE A 280 -0.60 16.26 4.82
C ILE A 280 0.77 16.92 4.55
N PHE A 281 1.76 16.12 4.17
CA PHE A 281 3.16 16.56 4.09
C PHE A 281 3.58 17.10 2.73
N VAL A 282 2.91 16.70 1.63
CA VAL A 282 3.26 17.17 0.29
C VAL A 282 2.38 18.34 -0.11
N ARG A 283 2.94 19.55 -0.08
CA ARG A 283 2.25 20.82 -0.39
C ARG A 283 1.43 20.77 -1.69
N GLN A 284 1.98 20.18 -2.76
CA GLN A 284 1.29 20.09 -4.05
C GLN A 284 -0.01 19.29 -3.98
N PHE A 285 -0.01 18.15 -3.26
CA PHE A 285 -1.21 17.35 -3.05
C PHE A 285 -2.20 18.04 -2.13
N ARG A 286 -1.72 18.73 -1.08
CA ARG A 286 -2.58 19.57 -0.23
C ARG A 286 -3.29 20.67 -1.02
N GLN A 287 -2.55 21.40 -1.85
CA GLN A 287 -3.11 22.46 -2.69
C GLN A 287 -4.09 21.91 -3.73
N ALA A 288 -3.77 20.76 -4.34
CA ALA A 288 -4.66 20.04 -5.24
C ALA A 288 -5.97 19.63 -4.56
N ALA A 289 -5.90 19.09 -3.34
CA ALA A 289 -7.08 18.72 -2.55
C ALA A 289 -7.94 19.92 -2.20
N LEU A 290 -7.33 21.00 -1.70
CA LEU A 290 -8.05 22.25 -1.42
C LEU A 290 -8.71 22.81 -2.69
N LYS A 291 -8.01 22.83 -3.82
CA LYS A 291 -8.56 23.31 -5.10
C LYS A 291 -9.79 22.50 -5.53
N ILE A 292 -9.76 21.18 -5.41
CA ILE A 292 -10.90 20.32 -5.75
C ILE A 292 -12.07 20.60 -4.80
N LEU A 293 -11.82 20.66 -3.49
CA LEU A 293 -12.86 20.91 -2.49
C LEU A 293 -13.51 22.30 -2.67
N THR A 294 -12.71 23.34 -2.93
CA THR A 294 -13.22 24.70 -3.18
C THR A 294 -13.97 24.81 -4.51
N MET A 295 -13.51 24.14 -5.57
CA MET A 295 -14.24 24.11 -6.85
C MET A 295 -15.60 23.43 -6.71
N SER A 296 -15.69 22.34 -5.94
CA SER A 296 -16.96 21.70 -5.62
C SER A 296 -17.89 22.65 -4.88
N TYR A 297 -17.38 23.42 -3.90
CA TYR A 297 -18.17 24.39 -3.16
C TYR A 297 -18.74 25.52 -4.04
N LEU A 298 -17.92 26.09 -4.93
CA LEU A 298 -18.36 27.18 -5.82
C LEU A 298 -19.41 26.71 -6.84
N LYS A 299 -19.29 25.47 -7.35
CA LYS A 299 -20.26 24.92 -8.30
C LYS A 299 -21.63 24.67 -7.64
N THR A 300 -21.67 24.31 -6.37
CA THR A 300 -22.93 24.10 -5.62
C THR A 300 -23.66 25.42 -5.33
N LYS A 301 -22.94 26.55 -5.20
CA LYS A 301 -23.53 27.86 -4.89
C LYS A 301 -24.17 28.57 -6.09
N VAL A 302 -23.85 28.15 -7.33
CA VAL A 302 -24.35 28.80 -8.57
C VAL A 302 -25.66 28.20 -9.09
N THR A 303 -26.10 27.04 -8.57
CA THR A 303 -27.31 26.35 -9.06
C THR A 303 -28.57 26.62 -8.23
N THR A 304 -28.55 27.60 -7.31
CA THR A 304 -29.75 28.04 -6.58
C THR A 304 -30.30 29.33 -7.19
N ILE A 305 -30.69 29.28 -8.46
CA ILE A 305 -31.49 30.36 -9.05
C ILE A 305 -32.90 30.20 -8.49
N GLN A 306 -33.33 31.13 -7.64
CA GLN A 306 -34.72 31.23 -7.21
C GLN A 306 -35.61 31.45 -8.45
N PRO A 307 -36.63 30.60 -8.68
CA PRO A 307 -37.54 30.74 -9.82
C PRO A 307 -38.32 32.07 -9.84
N SER A 308 -38.32 32.83 -8.75
CA SER A 308 -39.00 34.13 -8.64
C SER A 308 -38.35 35.27 -9.45
N GLN A 309 -37.12 35.10 -9.96
CA GLN A 309 -36.48 36.12 -10.81
C GLN A 309 -36.68 35.90 -12.31
N LEU A 310 -37.18 34.73 -12.74
CA LEU A 310 -37.46 34.47 -14.16
C LEU A 310 -38.77 35.12 -14.64
N SER A 311 -39.71 35.42 -13.74
CA SER A 311 -40.97 36.10 -14.08
C SER A 311 -40.80 37.60 -14.31
N THR A 312 -39.84 38.25 -13.66
CA THR A 312 -39.63 39.71 -13.81
C THR A 312 -38.91 40.05 -15.12
N GLN A 313 -38.05 39.16 -15.63
CA GLN A 313 -37.37 39.37 -16.91
C GLN A 313 -38.27 39.15 -18.13
N ARG A 314 -39.35 38.36 -18.03
CA ARG A 314 -40.32 38.23 -19.14
C ARG A 314 -41.25 39.44 -19.29
N LEU A 315 -41.43 40.23 -18.24
CA LEU A 315 -42.29 41.43 -18.26
C LEU A 315 -41.57 42.70 -18.74
N GLN A 316 -40.25 42.68 -18.94
CA GLN A 316 -39.49 43.79 -19.53
C GLN A 316 -39.20 43.60 -21.03
N LEU A 317 -39.61 42.47 -21.60
CA LEU A 317 -39.46 42.12 -23.02
C LEU A 317 -40.81 42.13 -23.77
N GLN A 318 -41.87 42.63 -23.13
CA GLN A 318 -43.15 43.00 -23.75
C GLN A 318 -43.36 44.50 -23.56
#